data_AF-A0A267EWR4-F1
#
_entry.id   AF-A0A267EWR4-F1
#
_cell.length_a   1.000
_cell.length_b   1.000
_cell.length_c   1.000
_cell.angle_alpha   90.00
_cell.angle_beta   90.00
_cell.angle_gamma   90.00
#
_symmetry.space_group_name_H-M   'P 1'
#
loop_
_entity.id
_entity.type
_entity.pdbx_description
1 polymer ?
#
loop_
_entity_poly.entity_id
_entity_poly.type
_entity_poly.pdbx_seq_one_letter_code
_entity_poly.pdbx_strand_id
1 'polypeptide(L)'
;MTIIQIKDRPMNFSWLLTAIRAYVLSIGSLLYSTCFSNWIIIDGSYKWLIAFRDAQSFRFSHYFTCYTSEATAIASGIGASRYREAGNSETKWDLRVCKPLNVELPRSLVDVVTNWNLPMHRWLKQYVFNQSLHYGKFPAVLLTYIASSLLHGMNFQLSAVLLSIGVYSYIEYVLRQRLASIFNLCIESRPCSSAGGGGEGGSGHASNGSGAHQCMEHPGRQIAGRRLSNLLFTCLAIFHLSYLGLLFDTSPISEQGYSYQHTLSKWAELDYLSHLVAGASFAFYMLIR
;
A
#
# COMPACT_ATOMS: atom_id res chain seq x y z
N MET A 1 -15.28 -11.30 -10.01
CA MET A 1 -15.91 -11.09 -8.69
C MET A 1 -16.91 -9.96 -8.81
N THR A 2 -18.17 -10.30 -9.11
CA THR A 2 -19.26 -9.34 -9.26
C THR A 2 -19.84 -9.08 -7.87
N ILE A 3 -19.67 -7.85 -7.35
CA ILE A 3 -20.31 -7.45 -6.09
C ILE A 3 -21.78 -7.20 -6.40
N ILE A 4 -22.62 -8.20 -6.15
CA ILE A 4 -24.08 -8.04 -6.22
C ILE A 4 -24.51 -7.39 -4.90
N GLN A 5 -24.77 -6.07 -4.93
CA GLN A 5 -25.44 -5.38 -3.83
C GLN A 5 -26.89 -5.90 -3.76
N ILE A 6 -27.24 -6.59 -2.67
CA ILE A 6 -28.59 -7.13 -2.48
C ILE A 6 -29.40 -6.12 -1.65
N LYS A 7 -30.50 -5.65 -2.24
CA LYS A 7 -31.33 -4.56 -1.73
C LYS A 7 -32.13 -4.91 -0.46
N ASP A 8 -32.36 -6.18 -0.16
CA ASP A 8 -33.30 -6.57 0.90
C ASP A 8 -32.74 -7.67 1.82
N ARG A 9 -32.06 -7.28 2.92
CA ARG A 9 -31.78 -8.17 4.06
C ARG A 9 -31.78 -7.39 5.40
N PRO A 10 -32.30 -7.98 6.49
CA PRO A 10 -32.36 -7.31 7.78
C PRO A 10 -30.94 -7.10 8.34
N MET A 11 -30.67 -5.88 8.77
CA MET A 11 -29.49 -5.49 9.53
C MET A 11 -29.33 -6.41 10.74
N ASN A 12 -28.42 -7.38 10.65
CA ASN A 12 -28.21 -8.41 11.67
C ASN A 12 -27.15 -7.98 12.71
N PHE A 13 -26.93 -8.79 13.74
CA PHE A 13 -25.93 -8.46 14.77
C PHE A 13 -24.50 -8.31 14.20
N SER A 14 -24.16 -9.10 13.17
CA SER A 14 -22.87 -9.02 12.46
C SER A 14 -22.68 -7.69 11.73
N TRP A 15 -23.75 -7.17 11.10
CA TRP A 15 -23.80 -5.83 10.52
C TRP A 15 -23.46 -4.77 11.57
N LEU A 16 -24.19 -4.79 12.70
CA LEU A 16 -24.04 -3.80 13.76
C LEU A 16 -22.61 -3.82 14.33
N LEU A 17 -22.08 -5.01 14.60
CA LEU A 17 -20.72 -5.19 15.09
C LEU A 17 -19.68 -4.67 14.09
N THR A 18 -19.89 -4.91 12.79
CA THR A 18 -18.96 -4.44 11.75
C THR A 18 -19.01 -2.91 11.62
N ALA A 19 -20.21 -2.31 11.67
CA ALA A 19 -20.39 -0.86 11.66
C ALA A 19 -19.73 -0.20 12.87
N ILE A 20 -19.97 -0.71 14.08
CA ILE A 20 -19.36 -0.23 15.32
C ILE A 20 -17.84 -0.37 15.24
N ARG A 21 -17.31 -1.51 14.76
CA ARG A 21 -15.86 -1.71 14.61
C ARG A 21 -15.26 -0.65 13.67
N ALA A 22 -15.86 -0.42 12.51
CA ALA A 22 -15.38 0.59 11.56
C ALA A 22 -15.40 1.99 12.19
N TYR A 23 -16.47 2.35 12.91
CA TYR A 23 -16.58 3.63 13.59
C TYR A 23 -15.52 3.80 14.70
N VAL A 24 -15.31 2.79 15.55
CA VAL A 24 -14.28 2.83 16.60
C VAL A 24 -12.89 2.97 16.00
N LEU A 25 -12.57 2.23 14.94
CA LEU A 25 -11.30 2.36 14.23
C LEU A 25 -11.13 3.73 13.58
N SER A 26 -12.21 4.33 13.08
CA SER A 26 -12.22 5.70 12.57
C SER A 26 -11.82 6.69 13.67
N ILE A 27 -12.54 6.69 14.80
CA ILE A 27 -12.24 7.60 15.93
C ILE A 27 -10.83 7.37 16.46
N GLY A 28 -10.39 6.12 16.61
CA GLY A 28 -9.02 5.81 17.02
C GLY A 28 -7.98 6.35 16.03
N SER A 29 -8.27 6.31 14.73
CA SER A 29 -7.36 6.85 13.71
C SER A 29 -7.28 8.38 13.75
N LEU A 30 -8.41 9.05 13.99
CA LEU A 30 -8.47 10.50 14.18
C LEU A 30 -7.63 10.94 15.39
N LEU A 31 -7.88 10.32 16.55
CA LEU A 31 -7.15 10.61 17.79
C LEU A 31 -5.64 10.36 17.65
N TYR A 32 -5.26 9.32 16.90
CA TYR A 32 -3.85 9.05 16.64
C TYR A 32 -3.22 10.14 15.78
N SER A 33 -3.87 10.50 14.68
CA SER A 33 -3.39 11.53 13.75
C SER A 33 -3.21 12.88 14.45
N THR A 34 -4.22 13.32 15.22
CA THR A 34 -4.21 14.66 15.82
C THR A 34 -3.46 14.76 17.14
N CYS A 35 -3.55 13.74 18.00
CA CYS A 35 -3.03 13.82 19.37
C CYS A 35 -1.85 12.88 19.60
N PHE A 36 -2.04 11.56 19.40
CA PHE A 36 -1.05 10.59 19.87
C PHE A 36 0.26 10.64 19.11
N SER A 37 0.26 10.97 17.82
CA SER A 37 1.47 11.10 17.01
C SER A 37 2.49 12.07 17.64
N ASN A 38 2.03 13.25 18.05
CA ASN A 38 2.86 14.28 18.69
C ASN A 38 3.20 13.98 20.15
N TRP A 39 2.37 13.21 20.87
CA TRP A 39 2.68 12.78 22.24
C TRP A 39 3.74 11.67 22.30
N ILE A 40 3.74 10.77 21.32
CA ILE A 40 4.71 9.66 21.26
C ILE A 40 6.06 10.15 20.73
N ILE A 41 6.06 11.02 19.70
CA ILE A 41 7.28 11.57 19.09
C ILE A 41 7.27 13.09 19.26
N ILE A 42 8.04 13.56 20.22
CA ILE A 42 8.07 14.97 20.66
C ILE A 42 8.91 15.82 19.69
N ASP A 43 8.52 17.08 19.52
CA ASP A 43 9.29 18.10 18.82
C ASP A 43 10.68 18.26 19.46
N GLY A 44 11.74 18.00 18.69
CA GLY A 44 13.12 17.90 19.18
C GLY A 44 13.74 16.50 19.08
N SER A 45 12.95 15.50 18.69
CA SER A 45 13.45 14.17 18.33
C SER A 45 14.37 14.22 17.09
N TYR A 46 15.09 13.13 16.83
CA TYR A 46 15.92 13.00 15.63
C TYR A 46 15.12 13.23 14.34
N LYS A 47 15.70 13.92 13.34
CA LYS A 47 15.01 14.38 12.11
C LYS A 47 14.21 13.28 11.40
N TRP A 48 14.71 12.05 11.37
CA TRP A 48 14.01 10.91 10.77
C TRP A 48 12.82 10.40 11.57
N LEU A 49 12.85 10.53 12.91
CA LEU A 49 11.69 10.21 13.76
C LEU A 49 10.58 11.24 13.57
N ILE A 50 10.93 12.52 13.43
CA ILE A 50 9.98 13.58 13.09
C ILE A 50 9.37 13.30 11.71
N ALA A 51 10.19 13.00 10.69
CA ALA A 51 9.69 12.63 9.37
C ALA A 51 8.76 11.40 9.40
N PHE A 52 9.11 10.37 10.17
CA PHE A 52 8.25 9.21 10.38
C PHE A 52 6.93 9.58 11.04
N ARG A 53 6.96 10.39 12.11
CA ARG A 53 5.78 10.88 12.83
C ARG A 53 4.83 11.62 11.89
N ASP A 54 5.33 12.61 11.17
CA ASP A 54 4.50 13.48 10.32
C ASP A 54 3.89 12.66 9.18
N ALA A 55 4.72 11.83 8.53
CA ALA A 55 4.25 10.89 7.51
C ALA A 55 3.19 9.94 8.05
N GLN A 56 3.37 9.40 9.26
CA GLN A 56 2.42 8.49 9.87
C GLN A 56 1.13 9.20 10.28
N SER A 57 1.20 10.40 10.85
CA SER A 57 0.03 11.20 11.18
C SER A 57 -0.86 11.43 9.95
N PHE A 58 -0.25 11.77 8.81
CA PHE A 58 -0.96 11.88 7.53
C PHE A 58 -1.62 10.57 7.09
N ARG A 59 -0.96 9.41 7.28
CA ARG A 59 -1.58 8.12 6.96
C ARG A 59 -2.77 7.79 7.85
N PHE A 60 -2.71 8.14 9.13
CA PHE A 60 -3.81 7.94 10.06
C PHE A 60 -5.01 8.86 9.79
N SER A 61 -4.81 10.08 9.29
CA SER A 61 -5.93 10.93 8.84
C SER A 61 -6.64 10.33 7.61
N HIS A 62 -5.88 9.69 6.71
CA HIS A 62 -6.45 8.92 5.61
C HIS A 62 -7.19 7.67 6.09
N TYR A 63 -6.68 6.97 7.11
CA TYR A 63 -7.39 5.82 7.72
C TYR A 63 -8.70 6.24 8.38
N PHE A 64 -8.73 7.39 9.06
CA PHE A 64 -9.96 8.00 9.57
C PHE A 64 -10.99 8.18 8.45
N THR A 65 -10.57 8.77 7.32
CA THR A 65 -11.45 8.97 6.15
C THR A 65 -11.96 7.63 5.60
N CYS A 66 -11.07 6.64 5.43
CA CYS A 66 -11.45 5.32 4.93
C CYS A 66 -12.43 4.60 5.86
N TYR A 67 -12.14 4.53 7.16
CA TYR A 67 -13.00 3.86 8.13
C TYR A 67 -14.33 4.58 8.33
N THR A 68 -14.35 5.91 8.24
CA THR A 68 -15.61 6.68 8.23
C THR A 68 -16.45 6.31 7.03
N SER A 69 -15.85 6.24 5.83
CA SER A 69 -16.58 5.83 4.62
C SER A 69 -17.07 4.37 4.68
N GLU A 70 -16.30 3.46 5.31
CA GLU A 70 -16.74 2.09 5.58
C GLU A 70 -17.94 2.09 6.54
N ALA A 71 -17.85 2.82 7.66
CA ALA A 71 -18.89 2.89 8.67
C ALA A 71 -20.21 3.45 8.11
N THR A 72 -20.15 4.54 7.34
CA THR A 72 -21.35 5.17 6.75
C THR A 72 -21.96 4.32 5.63
N ALA A 73 -21.14 3.69 4.78
CA ALA A 73 -21.63 2.76 3.76
C ALA A 73 -22.33 1.55 4.40
N ILE A 74 -21.69 0.94 5.42
CA ILE A 74 -22.28 -0.19 6.15
C ILE A 74 -23.56 0.24 6.84
N ALA A 75 -23.57 1.39 7.54
CA ALA A 75 -24.77 1.93 8.18
C ALA A 75 -25.93 2.17 7.21
N SER A 76 -25.61 2.48 5.94
CA SER A 76 -26.58 2.65 4.85
C SER A 76 -27.02 1.32 4.19
N GLY A 77 -26.57 0.19 4.71
CA GLY A 77 -26.86 -1.16 4.20
C GLY A 77 -25.98 -1.61 3.03
N ILE A 78 -24.95 -0.84 2.67
CA ILE A 78 -24.02 -1.16 1.57
C ILE A 78 -22.85 -1.98 2.12
N GLY A 79 -22.43 -3.02 1.40
CA GLY A 79 -21.19 -3.74 1.72
C GLY A 79 -21.35 -5.17 2.22
N ALA A 80 -22.51 -5.78 2.02
CA ALA A 80 -22.69 -7.21 2.17
C ALA A 80 -22.17 -7.95 0.93
N SER A 81 -21.28 -8.93 1.12
CA SER A 81 -20.88 -9.89 0.09
C SER A 81 -21.50 -11.25 0.41
N ARG A 82 -22.07 -11.90 -0.62
CA ARG A 82 -22.56 -13.28 -0.52
C ARG A 82 -21.44 -14.23 -0.93
N TYR A 83 -21.01 -15.07 0.00
CA TYR A 83 -20.18 -16.23 -0.35
C TYR A 83 -21.11 -17.43 -0.50
N ARG A 84 -20.96 -18.18 -1.60
CA ARG A 84 -21.73 -19.39 -1.87
C ARG A 84 -20.76 -20.55 -1.97
N GLU A 85 -20.45 -21.15 -0.83
CA GLU A 85 -19.64 -22.36 -0.74
C GLU A 85 -20.51 -23.49 -0.17
N ALA A 86 -20.50 -24.65 -0.84
CA ALA A 86 -21.04 -25.92 -0.36
C ALA A 86 -22.38 -25.85 0.42
N GLY A 87 -23.43 -25.26 -0.17
CA GLY A 87 -24.79 -25.30 0.37
C GLY A 87 -25.11 -24.30 1.50
N ASN A 88 -24.12 -23.62 2.08
CA ASN A 88 -24.34 -22.56 3.06
C ASN A 88 -24.21 -21.17 2.42
N SER A 89 -25.25 -20.35 2.57
CA SER A 89 -25.22 -18.95 2.13
C SER A 89 -24.85 -18.03 3.30
N GLU A 90 -23.56 -17.97 3.62
CA GLU A 90 -23.06 -17.03 4.63
C GLU A 90 -22.98 -15.61 4.04
N THR A 91 -23.60 -14.65 4.74
CA THR A 91 -23.50 -13.23 4.37
C THR A 91 -22.43 -12.59 5.25
N LYS A 92 -21.36 -12.07 4.63
CA LYS A 92 -20.30 -11.37 5.34
C LYS A 92 -20.33 -9.88 5.01
N TRP A 93 -20.23 -9.06 6.04
CA TRP A 93 -20.04 -7.61 5.92
C TRP A 93 -18.54 -7.35 5.81
N ASP A 94 -18.05 -7.27 4.59
CA ASP A 94 -16.61 -7.25 4.28
C ASP A 94 -16.19 -6.08 3.38
N LEU A 95 -17.00 -5.02 3.33
CA LEU A 95 -16.60 -3.78 2.67
C LEU A 95 -15.33 -3.23 3.33
N ARG A 96 -14.30 -3.08 2.50
CA ARG A 96 -13.01 -2.51 2.88
C ARG A 96 -12.57 -1.48 1.86
N VAL A 97 -12.26 -0.29 2.34
CA VAL A 97 -11.72 0.83 1.57
C VAL A 97 -10.20 0.85 1.67
N CYS A 98 -9.63 0.46 2.82
CA CYS A 98 -8.18 0.31 2.99
C CYS A 98 -7.81 -0.88 3.90
N LYS A 99 -6.51 -1.24 3.92
CA LYS A 99 -5.95 -2.19 4.89
C LYS A 99 -4.72 -1.59 5.59
N PRO A 100 -4.90 -0.83 6.69
CA PRO A 100 -3.83 -0.09 7.35
C PRO A 100 -2.63 -0.93 7.78
N LEU A 101 -2.86 -2.15 8.31
CA LEU A 101 -1.76 -3.04 8.72
C LEU A 101 -0.81 -3.39 7.57
N ASN A 102 -1.33 -3.55 6.35
CA ASN A 102 -0.52 -3.83 5.17
C ASN A 102 0.21 -2.59 4.62
N VAL A 103 -0.14 -1.41 5.13
CA VAL A 103 0.49 -0.13 4.76
C VAL A 103 1.54 0.26 5.81
N GLU A 104 1.25 0.08 7.11
CA GLU A 104 2.18 0.42 8.20
C GLU A 104 3.28 -0.64 8.38
N LEU A 105 2.97 -1.92 8.16
CA LEU A 105 3.93 -3.03 8.17
C LEU A 105 3.94 -3.74 6.82
N PRO A 106 4.33 -3.02 5.73
CA PRO A 106 4.23 -3.56 4.40
C PRO A 106 5.31 -4.60 4.16
N ARG A 107 4.98 -5.69 3.45
CA ARG A 107 6.01 -6.58 2.91
C ARG A 107 6.83 -5.84 1.86
N SER A 108 6.17 -5.03 1.01
CA SER A 108 6.75 -4.27 -0.12
C SER A 108 6.01 -2.95 -0.37
N LEU A 109 6.60 -2.00 -1.11
CA LEU A 109 5.90 -0.77 -1.53
C LEU A 109 4.70 -1.06 -2.45
N VAL A 110 4.71 -2.19 -3.17
CA VAL A 110 3.53 -2.66 -3.93
C VAL A 110 2.36 -2.96 -2.98
N ASP A 111 2.61 -3.52 -1.80
CA ASP A 111 1.56 -3.74 -0.82
C ASP A 111 0.99 -2.41 -0.30
N VAL A 112 1.83 -1.40 -0.09
CA VAL A 112 1.38 -0.06 0.33
C VAL A 112 0.37 0.50 -0.67
N VAL A 113 0.76 0.59 -1.94
CA VAL A 113 -0.03 1.29 -2.97
C VAL A 113 -1.31 0.52 -3.33
N THR A 114 -1.30 -0.80 -3.16
CA THR A 114 -2.49 -1.64 -3.41
C THR A 114 -3.47 -1.69 -2.24
N ASN A 115 -3.03 -1.40 -1.01
CA ASN A 115 -3.85 -1.44 0.20
C ASN A 115 -4.21 -0.05 0.76
N TRP A 116 -3.60 1.02 0.25
CA TRP A 116 -3.86 2.40 0.63
C TRP A 116 -5.30 2.85 0.35
N ASN A 117 -5.80 2.56 -0.86
CA ASN A 117 -7.16 2.85 -1.29
C ASN A 117 -7.59 1.78 -2.30
N LEU A 118 -8.32 0.77 -1.82
CA LEU A 118 -8.71 -0.41 -2.59
C LEU A 118 -9.60 -0.04 -3.80
N PRO A 119 -10.67 0.78 -3.66
CA PRO A 119 -11.46 1.21 -4.81
C PRO A 119 -10.62 1.91 -5.90
N MET A 120 -9.80 2.88 -5.50
CA MET A 120 -8.97 3.64 -6.45
C MET A 120 -7.94 2.72 -7.12
N HIS A 121 -7.27 1.85 -6.36
CA HIS A 121 -6.33 0.88 -6.93
C HIS A 121 -6.99 -0.03 -7.96
N ARG A 122 -8.20 -0.56 -7.68
CA ARG A 122 -8.94 -1.40 -8.63
C ARG A 122 -9.27 -0.64 -9.91
N TRP A 123 -9.73 0.61 -9.78
CA TRP A 123 -10.04 1.48 -10.91
C TRP A 123 -8.79 1.74 -11.77
N LEU A 124 -7.70 2.22 -11.16
CA LEU A 124 -6.44 2.48 -11.86
C LEU A 124 -5.89 1.21 -12.54
N LYS A 125 -5.98 0.07 -11.85
CA LYS A 125 -5.53 -1.22 -12.41
C LYS A 125 -6.32 -1.59 -13.66
N GLN A 126 -7.64 -1.49 -13.61
CA GLN A 126 -8.53 -1.90 -14.69
C GLN A 126 -8.46 -0.95 -15.90
N TYR A 127 -8.50 0.36 -15.63
CA TYR A 127 -8.70 1.37 -16.68
C TYR A 127 -7.41 2.04 -17.16
N VAL A 128 -6.31 1.98 -16.40
CA VAL A 128 -5.05 2.62 -16.78
C VAL A 128 -3.94 1.60 -16.94
N PHE A 129 -3.61 0.86 -15.88
CA PHE A 129 -2.47 -0.07 -15.88
C PHE A 129 -2.64 -1.16 -16.93
N ASN A 130 -3.74 -1.91 -16.88
CA ASN A 130 -3.99 -3.01 -17.82
C ASN A 130 -4.06 -2.52 -19.27
N GLN A 131 -4.58 -1.32 -19.50
CA GLN A 131 -4.65 -0.70 -20.83
C GLN A 131 -3.30 -0.20 -21.33
N SER A 132 -2.31 -0.05 -20.45
CA SER A 132 -0.96 0.43 -20.77
C SER A 132 0.08 -0.70 -20.79
N LEU A 133 -0.32 -1.93 -20.43
CA LEU A 133 0.59 -3.08 -20.31
C LEU A 133 1.28 -3.45 -21.62
N HIS A 134 0.67 -3.16 -22.77
CA HIS A 134 1.27 -3.42 -24.10
C HIS A 134 2.53 -2.59 -24.35
N TYR A 135 2.73 -1.47 -23.64
CA TYR A 135 3.96 -0.69 -23.67
C TYR A 135 5.06 -1.25 -22.74
N GLY A 136 4.77 -2.30 -21.98
CA GLY A 136 5.68 -2.92 -21.01
C GLY A 136 5.39 -2.54 -19.55
N LYS A 137 5.97 -3.31 -18.62
CA LYS A 137 5.68 -3.17 -17.17
C LYS A 137 6.04 -1.80 -16.61
N PHE A 138 7.23 -1.29 -16.91
CA PHE A 138 7.68 0.01 -16.38
C PHE A 138 6.85 1.18 -16.92
N PRO A 139 6.65 1.35 -18.24
CA PRO A 139 5.77 2.38 -18.77
C PRO A 139 4.34 2.29 -18.22
N ALA A 140 3.80 1.08 -18.05
CA ALA A 140 2.46 0.91 -17.46
C ALA A 140 2.38 1.40 -16.01
N VAL A 141 3.40 1.12 -15.18
CA VAL A 141 3.50 1.68 -13.82
C VAL A 141 3.58 3.20 -13.87
N LEU A 142 4.48 3.75 -14.68
CA LEU A 142 4.68 5.20 -14.80
C LEU A 142 3.40 5.92 -15.23
N LEU A 143 2.73 5.44 -16.29
CA LEU A 143 1.45 6.00 -16.76
C LEU A 143 0.34 5.92 -15.71
N THR A 144 0.32 4.84 -14.92
CA THR A 144 -0.65 4.70 -13.82
C THR A 144 -0.44 5.78 -12.75
N TYR A 145 0.81 6.06 -12.36
CA TYR A 145 1.10 7.10 -11.38
C TYR A 145 0.97 8.53 -11.93
N ILE A 146 1.24 8.74 -13.22
CA ILE A 146 0.91 10.00 -13.91
C ILE A 146 -0.60 10.24 -13.85
N ALA A 147 -1.41 9.25 -14.24
CA ALA A 147 -2.87 9.36 -14.17
C ALA A 147 -3.37 9.61 -12.74
N SER A 148 -2.79 8.91 -11.75
CA SER A 148 -3.11 9.14 -10.34
C SER A 148 -2.77 10.57 -9.89
N SER A 149 -1.60 11.09 -10.26
CA SER A 149 -1.16 12.47 -9.96
C SER A 149 -2.08 13.52 -10.60
N LEU A 150 -2.53 13.29 -11.84
CA LEU A 150 -3.51 14.16 -12.52
C LEU A 150 -4.83 14.22 -11.75
N LEU A 151 -5.33 13.08 -11.25
CA LEU A 151 -6.55 13.03 -10.42
C LEU A 151 -6.43 13.80 -9.10
N HIS A 152 -5.21 14.00 -8.61
CA HIS A 152 -4.90 14.84 -7.44
C HIS A 152 -4.70 16.33 -7.79
N GLY A 153 -5.12 16.76 -8.99
CA GLY A 153 -5.18 18.17 -9.37
C GLY A 153 -3.83 18.78 -9.77
N MET A 154 -2.85 17.97 -10.21
CA MET A 154 -1.50 18.41 -10.59
C MET A 154 -0.76 19.17 -9.48
N ASN A 155 -1.10 18.93 -8.22
CA ASN A 155 -0.35 19.46 -7.09
C ASN A 155 1.09 18.91 -7.14
N PHE A 156 2.10 19.79 -7.16
CA PHE A 156 3.50 19.39 -7.30
C PHE A 156 3.93 18.41 -6.22
N GLN A 157 3.59 18.67 -4.96
CA GLN A 157 3.96 17.83 -3.83
C GLN A 157 3.38 16.42 -3.95
N LEU A 158 2.07 16.30 -4.20
CA LEU A 158 1.42 15.00 -4.39
C LEU A 158 1.99 14.27 -5.61
N SER A 159 2.22 15.01 -6.70
CA SER A 159 2.77 14.46 -7.94
C SER A 159 4.18 13.91 -7.74
N ALA A 160 5.05 14.67 -7.05
CA ALA A 160 6.41 14.26 -6.74
C ALA A 160 6.43 12.99 -5.87
N VAL A 161 5.57 12.92 -4.85
CA VAL A 161 5.44 11.74 -3.99
C VAL A 161 4.94 10.52 -4.76
N LEU A 162 3.86 10.67 -5.54
CA LEU A 162 3.23 9.58 -6.27
C LEU A 162 4.13 9.02 -7.38
N LEU A 163 4.81 9.89 -8.12
CA LEU A 163 5.78 9.45 -9.13
C LEU A 163 6.99 8.76 -8.47
N SER A 164 7.48 9.28 -7.33
CA SER A 164 8.58 8.67 -6.58
C SER A 164 8.23 7.29 -6.05
N ILE A 165 7.08 7.12 -5.40
CA ILE A 165 6.65 5.79 -4.91
C ILE A 165 6.41 4.82 -6.07
N GLY A 166 5.95 5.31 -7.23
CA GLY A 166 5.83 4.51 -8.45
C GLY A 166 7.17 3.97 -8.92
N VAL A 167 8.18 4.83 -9.06
CA VAL A 167 9.54 4.42 -9.43
C VAL A 167 10.15 3.50 -8.37
N TYR A 168 10.03 3.84 -7.08
CA TYR A 168 10.59 3.03 -5.99
C TYR A 168 9.97 1.64 -5.94
N SER A 169 8.64 1.54 -6.09
CA SER A 169 7.93 0.26 -6.10
C SER A 169 8.37 -0.63 -7.26
N TYR A 170 8.68 -0.04 -8.43
CA TYR A 170 9.21 -0.78 -9.56
C TYR A 170 10.65 -1.27 -9.31
N ILE A 171 11.53 -0.39 -8.81
CA ILE A 171 12.92 -0.73 -8.48
C ILE A 171 12.95 -1.88 -7.46
N GLU A 172 12.17 -1.77 -6.40
CA GLU A 172 12.04 -2.80 -5.38
C GLU A 172 11.51 -4.11 -5.98
N TYR A 173 10.48 -4.04 -6.84
CA TYR A 173 9.90 -5.21 -7.50
C TYR A 173 10.95 -5.99 -8.30
N VAL A 174 11.70 -5.32 -9.18
CA VAL A 174 12.70 -5.99 -10.03
C VAL A 174 13.89 -6.50 -9.22
N LEU A 175 14.33 -5.75 -8.20
CA LEU A 175 15.39 -6.17 -7.30
C LEU A 175 15.00 -7.42 -6.52
N ARG A 176 13.80 -7.44 -5.92
CA ARG A 176 13.30 -8.61 -5.17
C ARG A 176 13.13 -9.83 -6.05
N GLN A 177 12.64 -9.65 -7.28
CA GLN A 177 12.52 -10.76 -8.24
C GLN A 177 13.90 -11.38 -8.56
N ARG A 178 14.92 -10.53 -8.76
CA ARG A 178 16.29 -10.99 -9.02
C ARG A 178 16.92 -11.69 -7.81
N LEU A 179 16.74 -11.14 -6.61
CA LEU A 179 17.27 -11.75 -5.39
C LEU A 179 16.56 -13.06 -5.05
N ALA A 180 15.24 -13.14 -5.30
CA ALA A 180 14.47 -14.36 -5.10
C ALA A 180 15.00 -15.49 -5.99
N SER A 181 15.33 -15.21 -7.26
CA SER A 181 15.89 -16.21 -8.17
C SER A 181 17.32 -16.60 -7.84
N ILE A 182 18.19 -15.66 -7.45
CA ILE A 182 19.59 -15.94 -7.07
C ILE A 182 19.66 -16.82 -5.80
N PHE A 183 18.88 -16.47 -4.77
CA PHE A 183 18.94 -17.17 -3.48
C PHE A 183 17.92 -18.30 -3.35
N ASN A 184 17.03 -18.48 -4.34
CA ASN A 184 15.89 -19.41 -4.28
C ASN A 184 15.07 -19.24 -2.99
N LEU A 185 14.72 -17.99 -2.66
CA LEU A 185 13.98 -17.61 -1.44
C LEU A 185 12.66 -16.92 -1.79
N CYS A 186 11.62 -17.17 -1.00
CA CYS A 186 10.33 -16.47 -1.12
C CYS A 186 10.40 -15.02 -0.59
N ILE A 187 11.08 -14.14 -1.32
CA ILE A 187 11.29 -12.71 -0.98
C ILE A 187 10.73 -11.77 -2.04
N GLU A 188 9.99 -12.28 -3.03
CA GLU A 188 9.27 -11.45 -4.00
C GLU A 188 8.27 -10.50 -3.32
N SER A 189 7.89 -9.45 -4.06
CA SER A 189 6.98 -8.39 -3.59
C SER A 189 5.66 -8.94 -3.03
N ARG A 190 5.12 -10.00 -3.64
CA ARG A 190 3.96 -10.75 -3.13
C ARG A 190 4.42 -12.00 -2.40
N PRO A 191 3.72 -12.42 -1.33
CA PRO A 191 4.00 -13.69 -0.69
C PRO A 191 3.70 -14.84 -1.65
N CYS A 192 4.47 -15.92 -1.56
CA CYS A 192 4.22 -17.13 -2.32
C CYS A 192 2.91 -17.75 -1.84
N SER A 193 2.02 -18.07 -2.78
CA SER A 193 0.78 -18.78 -2.47
C SER A 193 1.13 -20.17 -1.98
N SER A 194 0.75 -20.52 -0.74
CA SER A 194 0.71 -21.94 -0.34
C SER A 194 -0.23 -22.66 -1.30
N ALA A 195 0.22 -23.80 -1.83
CA ALA A 195 -0.40 -24.52 -2.92
C ALA A 195 -1.91 -24.80 -2.74
N GLY A 196 -2.64 -24.80 -3.86
CA GLY A 196 -3.84 -25.64 -4.04
C GLY A 196 -5.16 -25.17 -3.44
N GLY A 197 -5.57 -23.93 -3.66
CA GLY A 197 -6.95 -23.49 -3.41
C GLY A 197 -7.51 -22.78 -4.63
N GLY A 198 -8.37 -23.46 -5.38
CA GLY A 198 -9.13 -22.85 -6.47
C GLY A 198 -9.91 -21.64 -5.96
N GLY A 199 -9.68 -20.49 -6.56
CA GLY A 199 -10.31 -19.23 -6.20
C GLY A 199 -10.13 -18.21 -7.32
N GLU A 200 -11.16 -18.13 -8.15
CA GLU A 200 -11.27 -17.40 -9.41
C GLU A 200 -10.81 -15.92 -9.36
N GLY A 201 -9.97 -15.54 -10.32
CA GLY A 201 -9.67 -14.12 -10.56
C GLY A 201 -8.41 -13.81 -11.37
N GLY A 202 -8.15 -14.55 -12.45
CA GLY A 202 -7.03 -14.26 -13.35
C GLY A 202 -7.03 -15.20 -14.55
N SER A 203 -7.81 -14.84 -15.56
CA SER A 203 -7.85 -15.50 -16.86
C SER A 203 -6.45 -15.61 -17.48
N GLY A 204 -6.01 -16.86 -17.66
CA GLY A 204 -5.23 -17.37 -18.78
C GLY A 204 -4.15 -16.48 -19.37
N HIS A 205 -2.93 -16.64 -18.89
CA HIS A 205 -1.82 -16.99 -19.76
C HIS A 205 -0.91 -17.95 -18.99
N ALA A 206 -1.03 -19.23 -19.31
CA ALA A 206 0.04 -20.19 -19.07
C ALA A 206 1.22 -19.79 -19.97
N SER A 207 2.01 -18.82 -19.52
CA SER A 207 3.32 -18.58 -20.09
C SER A 207 4.26 -19.63 -19.52
N ASN A 208 4.76 -20.51 -20.40
CA ASN A 208 6.02 -21.22 -20.19
C ASN A 208 7.08 -20.18 -19.76
N GLY A 209 7.38 -20.15 -18.48
CA GLY A 209 8.25 -19.16 -17.88
C GLY A 209 8.18 -19.28 -16.36
N SER A 210 9.13 -20.05 -15.81
CA SER A 210 9.69 -19.91 -14.46
C SER A 210 9.06 -18.82 -13.58
N GLY A 211 8.17 -19.21 -12.65
CA GLY A 211 7.60 -18.22 -11.73
C GLY A 211 6.56 -18.67 -10.72
N ALA A 212 6.22 -19.96 -10.64
CA ALA A 212 5.52 -20.48 -9.47
C ALA A 212 6.58 -21.09 -8.53
N HIS A 213 7.27 -20.25 -7.76
CA HIS A 213 7.96 -20.75 -6.57
C HIS A 213 6.88 -21.27 -5.62
N GLN A 214 6.53 -22.55 -5.75
CA GLN A 214 5.89 -23.29 -4.66
C GLN A 214 6.74 -23.04 -3.42
N CYS A 215 6.09 -22.71 -2.30
CA CYS A 215 6.70 -22.76 -0.98
C CYS A 215 7.18 -24.20 -0.74
N MET A 216 8.34 -24.57 -1.30
CA MET A 216 9.02 -25.79 -0.91
C MET A 216 9.33 -25.66 0.57
N GLU A 217 9.28 -26.77 1.29
CA GLU A 217 9.77 -26.84 2.66
C GLU A 217 11.26 -26.49 2.65
N HIS A 218 11.53 -25.22 2.95
CA HIS A 218 12.86 -24.66 2.95
C HIS A 218 13.59 -25.13 4.24
N PRO A 219 14.83 -25.63 4.16
CA PRO A 219 15.66 -25.91 5.33
C PRO A 219 15.72 -24.72 6.30
N GLY A 220 15.94 -24.96 7.60
CA GLY A 220 15.91 -23.92 8.65
C GLY A 220 16.71 -22.64 8.36
N ARG A 221 17.86 -22.76 7.68
CA ARG A 221 18.70 -21.63 7.24
C ARG A 221 18.03 -20.74 6.19
N GLN A 222 17.25 -21.32 5.27
CA GLN A 222 16.49 -20.60 4.24
C GLN A 222 15.25 -19.90 4.84
N ILE A 223 14.68 -20.42 5.93
CA ILE A 223 13.61 -19.74 6.68
C ILE A 223 14.12 -18.45 7.34
N ALA A 224 15.28 -18.52 8.00
CA ALA A 224 15.91 -17.34 8.61
C ALA A 224 16.27 -16.29 7.56
N GLY A 225 16.91 -16.71 6.45
CA GLY A 225 17.22 -15.83 5.32
C GLY A 225 15.98 -15.14 4.72
N ARG A 226 14.90 -15.90 4.48
CA ARG A 226 13.62 -15.32 4.02
C ARG A 226 13.07 -14.28 4.98
N ARG A 227 13.05 -14.57 6.29
CA ARG A 227 12.52 -13.65 7.31
C ARG A 227 13.36 -12.38 7.37
N LEU A 228 14.68 -12.52 7.42
CA LEU A 228 15.61 -11.39 7.45
C LEU A 228 15.48 -10.50 6.22
N SER A 229 15.50 -11.08 5.01
CA SER A 229 15.38 -10.28 3.78
C SER A 229 14.05 -9.53 3.72
N ASN A 230 12.93 -10.19 4.05
CA ASN A 230 11.64 -9.50 4.07
C ASN A 230 11.58 -8.40 5.13
N LEU A 231 12.17 -8.62 6.31
CA LEU A 231 12.28 -7.59 7.35
C LEU A 231 13.09 -6.39 6.86
N LEU A 232 14.24 -6.61 6.21
CA LEU A 232 15.05 -5.53 5.64
C LEU A 232 14.28 -4.73 4.59
N PHE A 233 13.53 -5.40 3.70
CA PHE A 233 12.67 -4.71 2.73
C PHE A 233 11.52 -3.96 3.39
N THR A 234 10.91 -4.49 4.46
CA THR A 234 9.90 -3.77 5.24
C THR A 234 10.49 -2.51 5.88
N CYS A 235 11.67 -2.61 6.50
CA CYS A 235 12.37 -1.45 7.06
C CYS A 235 12.70 -0.41 5.98
N LEU A 236 13.15 -0.85 4.80
CA LEU A 236 13.42 0.02 3.66
C LEU A 236 12.15 0.72 3.15
N ALA A 237 11.02 0.00 3.07
CA ALA A 237 9.75 0.59 2.70
C ALA A 237 9.29 1.65 3.71
N ILE A 238 9.38 1.37 5.01
CA ILE A 238 9.04 2.33 6.07
C ILE A 238 9.94 3.57 6.00
N PHE A 239 11.24 3.38 5.75
CA PHE A 239 12.19 4.47 5.53
C PHE A 239 11.77 5.35 4.35
N HIS A 240 11.48 4.76 3.19
CA HIS A 240 10.99 5.50 2.02
C HIS A 240 9.67 6.22 2.29
N LEU A 241 8.72 5.60 3.00
CA LEU A 241 7.44 6.22 3.34
C LEU A 241 7.59 7.39 4.31
N SER A 242 8.52 7.30 5.26
CA SER A 242 8.84 8.40 6.18
C SER A 242 9.37 9.61 5.41
N TYR A 243 10.30 9.35 4.48
CA TYR A 243 10.87 10.37 3.62
C TYR A 243 9.86 10.98 2.63
N LEU A 244 8.99 10.18 2.01
CA LEU A 244 8.03 10.72 1.06
C LEU A 244 6.87 11.43 1.77
N GLY A 245 6.49 10.96 2.96
CA GLY A 245 5.35 11.46 3.70
C GLY A 245 5.64 12.70 4.55
N LEU A 246 6.90 13.07 4.82
CA LEU A 246 7.20 14.25 5.66
C LEU A 246 6.67 15.58 5.09
N LEU A 247 6.30 15.59 3.81
CA LEU A 247 5.77 16.76 3.13
C LEU A 247 4.37 17.14 3.63
N PHE A 248 3.66 16.20 4.27
CA PHE A 248 2.28 16.39 4.74
C PHE A 248 2.24 16.66 6.25
N ASP A 249 2.95 17.70 6.68
CA ASP A 249 2.87 18.18 8.05
C ASP A 249 1.52 18.89 8.33
N THR A 250 1.15 19.00 9.61
CA THR A 250 -0.10 19.63 10.05
C THR A 250 0.01 21.15 10.18
N SER A 251 0.90 21.79 9.40
CA SER A 251 1.13 23.23 9.53
C SER A 251 -0.03 24.02 8.90
N PRO A 252 -0.37 25.22 9.40
CA PRO A 252 -1.45 26.05 8.83
C PRO A 252 -1.29 26.37 7.34
N ILE A 253 -0.06 26.31 6.81
CA ILE A 253 0.25 26.57 5.40
C ILE A 253 -0.21 25.41 4.51
N SER A 254 -0.44 24.21 5.07
CA SER A 254 -0.92 23.05 4.31
C SER A 254 -2.26 23.28 3.63
N GLU A 255 -3.11 24.17 4.18
CA GLU A 255 -4.45 24.47 3.66
C GLU A 255 -4.42 25.26 2.34
N GLN A 256 -3.37 26.05 2.11
CA GLN A 256 -3.21 26.89 0.91
C GLN A 256 -2.44 26.18 -0.22
N GLY A 257 -1.85 25.01 0.09
CA GLY A 257 -0.99 24.25 -0.80
C GLY A 257 0.46 24.74 -0.80
N TYR A 258 1.39 23.80 -0.70
CA TYR A 258 2.82 24.11 -0.69
C TYR A 258 3.39 24.37 -2.08
N SER A 259 4.36 25.28 -2.16
CA SER A 259 5.15 25.50 -3.37
C SER A 259 6.13 24.36 -3.63
N TYR A 260 6.61 24.23 -4.87
CA TYR A 260 7.64 23.24 -5.22
C TYR A 260 8.92 23.40 -4.39
N GLN A 261 9.26 24.65 -4.02
CA GLN A 261 10.45 24.97 -3.21
C GLN A 261 10.33 24.37 -1.81
N HIS A 262 9.14 24.42 -1.22
CA HIS A 262 8.90 23.79 0.08
C HIS A 262 9.16 22.28 0.02
N THR A 263 8.62 21.61 -1.00
CA THR A 263 8.83 20.16 -1.21
C THR A 263 10.33 19.82 -1.33
N LEU A 264 11.06 20.57 -2.15
CA LEU A 264 12.50 20.34 -2.34
C LEU A 264 13.31 20.66 -1.09
N SER A 265 12.93 21.68 -0.32
CA SER A 265 13.62 22.04 0.93
C SER A 265 13.51 20.95 1.99
N LYS A 266 12.32 20.40 2.21
CA LYS A 266 12.09 19.28 3.15
C LYS A 266 12.90 18.03 2.77
N TRP A 267 13.01 17.75 1.47
CA TRP A 267 13.84 16.66 0.98
C TRP A 267 15.33 16.93 1.08
N ALA A 268 15.76 18.19 0.94
CA ALA A 268 17.13 18.61 1.16
C ALA A 268 17.54 18.47 2.64
N GLU A 269 16.64 18.73 3.60
CA GLU A 269 16.90 18.51 5.04
C GLU A 269 17.21 17.04 5.39
N LEU A 270 16.71 16.10 4.57
CA LEU A 270 17.00 14.68 4.64
C LEU A 270 18.05 14.23 3.61
N ASP A 271 18.83 15.17 3.07
CA ASP A 271 19.97 14.94 2.17
C ASP A 271 19.60 14.17 0.89
N TYR A 272 18.33 14.21 0.48
CA TYR A 272 17.77 13.38 -0.59
C TYR A 272 18.05 11.87 -0.43
N LEU A 273 18.32 11.40 0.80
CA LEU A 273 18.89 10.08 1.06
C LEU A 273 18.03 8.95 0.49
N SER A 274 16.70 9.06 0.59
CA SER A 274 15.78 8.07 0.03
C SER A 274 15.89 7.94 -1.50
N HIS A 275 16.04 9.06 -2.23
CA HIS A 275 16.25 9.02 -3.67
C HIS A 275 17.59 8.37 -4.02
N LEU A 276 18.64 8.68 -3.26
CA LEU A 276 19.96 8.07 -3.43
C LEU A 276 19.92 6.57 -3.16
N VAL A 277 19.24 6.12 -2.09
CA VAL A 277 19.07 4.70 -1.76
C VAL A 277 18.28 3.97 -2.83
N ALA A 278 17.22 4.57 -3.40
CA ALA A 278 16.49 3.99 -4.51
C ALA A 278 17.37 3.86 -5.76
N GLY A 279 18.14 4.90 -6.09
CA GLY A 279 19.11 4.88 -7.19
C GLY A 279 20.20 3.82 -7.00
N ALA A 280 20.76 3.71 -5.80
CA ALA A 280 21.75 2.70 -5.43
C ALA A 280 21.16 1.28 -5.50
N SER A 281 19.91 1.09 -5.07
CA SER A 281 19.21 -0.19 -5.17
C SER A 281 19.02 -0.61 -6.63
N PHE A 282 18.70 0.34 -7.51
CA PHE A 282 18.60 0.08 -8.95
C PHE A 282 19.97 -0.20 -9.59
N ALA A 283 21.00 0.56 -9.23
CA ALA A 283 22.36 0.32 -9.70
C ALA A 283 22.85 -1.07 -9.25
N PHE A 284 22.60 -1.44 -7.99
CA PHE A 284 22.90 -2.78 -7.47
C PHE A 284 22.16 -3.86 -8.27
N TYR A 285 20.86 -3.69 -8.53
CA TYR A 285 20.08 -4.59 -9.41
C TYR A 285 20.72 -4.76 -10.79
N MET A 286 21.24 -3.68 -11.38
CA MET A 286 21.91 -3.71 -12.68
C MET A 286 23.27 -4.42 -12.66
N LEU A 287 23.97 -4.39 -11.52
CA LEU A 287 25.29 -5.01 -11.33
C LEU A 287 25.21 -6.51 -11.04
N ILE A 288 24.18 -6.97 -10.31
CA ILE A 288 23.98 -8.39 -9.98
C ILE A 288 23.40 -9.20 -11.16
N ARG A 289 23.74 -8.81 -12.39
CA ARG A 289 23.15 -9.29 -13.63
C ARG A 289 23.30 -10.79 -13.82
#